data_AF-A0A7C4IYE2-F1
#
_entry.id   AF-A0A7C4IYE2-F1
#
_cell.length_a   1.000
_cell.length_b   1.000
_cell.length_c   1.000
_cell.angle_alpha   90.00
_cell.angle_beta   90.00
_cell.angle_gamma   90.00
#
_symmetry.space_group_name_H-M   'P 1'
#
loop_
_entity.id
_entity.type
_entity.pdbx_description
1 polymer ?
#
loop_
_entity_poly.entity_id
_entity_poly.type
_entity_poly.pdbx_seq_one_letter_code
_entity_poly.pdbx_strand_id
1 'polypeptide(L)'
;MRGRKPKRQPVEKHPHEHGLLLSAGEIHFLWWFIQGSIMSPSTREQLWKGWGMCERHAWGFISVEAAFREGYLHGPAVLYEDLMNRARAAFLVRGPAQSRRSMRNIRAKGPCLMCEMEYGSKSKGSIEPERVQKGRDLSELQALARKTAPYWERAVCGRCAGNDSPQRCRRHLIADISRGVISDLSPHAALVDDIAKHIKIYARSFCHGYHGTQTVEDEAALISAVGWCTGWKTLLSIMK
;
A
#
# COMPACT_ATOMS: atom_id res chain seq x y z
N MET A 1 29.09 -32.91 8.23
CA MET A 1 27.66 -32.91 7.83
C MET A 1 27.17 -31.47 7.72
N ARG A 2 26.91 -30.97 6.51
CA ARG A 2 26.42 -29.60 6.28
C ARG A 2 24.90 -29.59 6.42
N GLY A 3 24.39 -29.04 7.52
CA GLY A 3 22.96 -28.94 7.80
C GLY A 3 22.23 -28.14 6.73
N ARG A 4 21.29 -28.79 6.02
CA ARG A 4 20.35 -28.12 5.11
C ARG A 4 19.48 -27.18 5.93
N LYS A 5 19.61 -25.86 5.71
CA LYS A 5 18.64 -24.88 6.20
C LYS A 5 17.24 -25.24 5.66
N PRO A 6 16.19 -25.24 6.50
CA PRO A 6 14.84 -25.55 6.04
C PRO A 6 14.38 -24.50 5.03
N LYS A 7 13.85 -24.96 3.89
CA LYS A 7 13.19 -24.11 2.90
C LYS A 7 12.00 -23.42 3.59
N ARG A 8 12.06 -22.10 3.75
CA ARG A 8 10.89 -21.30 4.14
C ARG A 8 9.81 -21.51 3.08
N GLN A 9 8.71 -22.15 3.45
CA GLN A 9 7.51 -22.22 2.63
C GLN A 9 6.94 -20.81 2.45
N PRO A 10 6.32 -20.49 1.29
CA PRO A 10 5.61 -19.23 1.13
C PRO A 10 4.44 -19.19 2.12
N VAL A 11 4.48 -18.21 3.03
CA VAL A 11 3.39 -17.95 3.96
C VAL A 11 2.28 -17.22 3.21
N GLU A 12 1.43 -17.97 2.54
CA GLU A 12 0.06 -17.54 2.24
C GLU A 12 -0.87 -18.32 3.17
N LYS A 13 -1.08 -17.80 4.39
CA LYS A 13 -2.07 -18.34 5.31
C LYS A 13 -2.75 -17.22 6.08
N HIS A 14 -3.59 -16.44 5.40
CA HIS A 14 -4.86 -15.98 5.97
C HIS A 14 -5.83 -15.70 4.80
N PRO A 15 -7.00 -16.36 4.75
CA PRO A 15 -8.02 -16.02 3.76
C PRO A 15 -8.49 -14.60 4.04
N HIS A 16 -8.38 -13.74 3.04
CA HIS A 16 -8.84 -12.36 3.09
C HIS A 16 -10.38 -12.36 3.16
N GLU A 17 -10.94 -12.38 4.38
CA GLU A 17 -12.36 -12.08 4.58
C GLU A 17 -12.64 -10.71 3.93
N HIS A 18 -13.50 -10.73 2.91
CA HIS A 18 -13.77 -9.60 2.04
C HIS A 18 -14.60 -8.55 2.78
N GLY A 19 -13.92 -7.49 3.22
CA GLY A 19 -14.51 -6.30 3.80
C GLY A 19 -13.47 -5.53 4.62
N LEU A 20 -13.46 -4.19 4.50
CA LEU A 20 -12.61 -3.34 5.33
C LEU A 20 -13.22 -3.10 6.72
N LEU A 21 -13.71 -4.16 7.36
CA LEU A 21 -14.16 -4.10 8.74
C LEU A 21 -13.00 -4.52 9.65
N LEU A 22 -12.41 -3.55 10.33
CA LEU A 22 -11.31 -3.79 11.26
C LEU A 22 -11.82 -4.28 12.62
N SER A 23 -11.06 -5.21 13.22
CA SER A 23 -11.29 -5.66 14.59
C SER A 23 -10.83 -4.60 15.60
N ALA A 24 -11.30 -4.72 16.84
CA ALA A 24 -10.85 -3.83 17.91
C ALA A 24 -9.33 -3.94 18.15
N GLY A 25 -8.76 -5.15 18.03
CA GLY A 25 -7.32 -5.36 18.13
C GLY A 25 -6.53 -4.66 17.02
N GLU A 26 -7.03 -4.70 15.79
CA GLU A 26 -6.40 -4.02 14.66
C GLU A 26 -6.45 -2.50 14.78
N ILE A 27 -7.59 -1.95 15.21
CA ILE A 27 -7.73 -0.50 15.45
C ILE A 27 -6.85 -0.09 16.62
N HIS A 28 -6.79 -0.89 17.69
CA HIS A 28 -5.89 -0.62 18.81
C HIS A 28 -4.42 -0.57 18.38
N PHE A 29 -3.98 -1.52 17.56
CA PHE A 29 -2.64 -1.49 16.98
C PHE A 29 -2.42 -0.24 16.12
N LEU A 30 -3.33 0.04 15.19
CA LEU A 30 -3.20 1.15 14.25
C LEU A 30 -3.23 2.50 14.98
N TRP A 31 -4.01 2.64 16.05
CA TRP A 31 -4.05 3.84 16.89
C TRP A 31 -2.66 4.18 17.47
N TRP A 32 -1.94 3.22 18.02
CA TRP A 32 -0.57 3.43 18.47
C TRP A 32 0.39 3.63 17.31
N PHE A 33 0.18 2.90 16.21
CA PHE A 33 1.01 2.99 15.03
C PHE A 33 1.04 4.40 14.42
N ILE A 34 -0.12 5.06 14.30
CA ILE A 34 -0.27 6.44 13.77
C ILE A 34 0.23 7.53 14.73
N GLN A 35 0.52 7.19 15.99
CA GLN A 35 1.06 8.13 16.98
C GLN A 35 2.58 8.23 16.96
N GLY A 36 3.27 7.32 16.27
CA GLY A 36 4.72 7.42 16.10
C GLY A 36 5.43 6.09 15.90
N SER A 37 4.79 4.94 16.14
CA SER A 37 5.47 3.65 15.93
C SER A 37 5.87 3.44 14.47
N ILE A 38 5.15 4.05 13.52
CA ILE A 38 5.57 4.06 12.10
C ILE A 38 6.98 4.62 11.90
N MET A 39 7.47 5.52 12.76
CA MET A 39 8.79 6.15 12.65
C MET A 39 9.93 5.30 13.25
N SER A 40 9.61 4.21 13.95
CA SER A 40 10.62 3.30 14.49
C SER A 40 11.45 2.68 13.36
N PRO A 41 12.80 2.69 13.42
CA PRO A 41 13.65 2.12 12.36
C PRO A 41 13.33 0.66 12.04
N SER A 42 13.07 -0.18 13.06
CA SER A 42 12.73 -1.59 12.85
C SER A 42 11.37 -1.76 12.18
N THR A 43 10.41 -0.89 12.51
CA THR A 43 9.07 -0.88 11.89
C THR A 43 9.16 -0.43 10.43
N ARG A 44 9.91 0.65 10.14
CA ARG A 44 10.18 1.10 8.76
C ARG A 44 10.86 0.02 7.94
N GLU A 45 11.84 -0.69 8.50
CA GLU A 45 12.53 -1.77 7.79
C GLU A 45 11.58 -2.93 7.45
N GLN A 46 10.70 -3.32 8.38
CA GLN A 46 9.70 -4.36 8.14
C GLN A 46 8.70 -3.95 7.06
N LEU A 47 8.14 -2.74 7.15
CA LEU A 47 7.25 -2.19 6.13
C LEU A 47 7.95 -2.11 4.77
N TRP A 48 9.21 -1.68 4.73
CA TRP A 48 10.00 -1.65 3.50
C TRP A 48 10.15 -3.06 2.92
N LYS A 49 10.54 -4.06 3.71
CA LYS A 49 10.63 -5.47 3.26
C LYS A 49 9.29 -6.01 2.74
N GLY A 50 8.18 -5.64 3.38
CA GLY A 50 6.82 -6.05 3.02
C GLY A 50 6.22 -5.33 1.80
N TRP A 51 6.78 -4.18 1.39
CA TRP A 51 6.12 -3.19 0.51
C TRP A 51 4.86 -2.60 1.13
N GLY A 52 4.98 -2.14 2.37
CA GLY A 52 3.89 -1.68 3.21
C GLY A 52 3.26 -2.85 3.96
N MET A 53 1.94 -2.82 4.06
CA MET A 53 1.13 -3.88 4.66
C MET A 53 0.45 -4.74 3.60
N CYS A 54 -0.22 -5.82 4.00
CA CYS A 54 -1.11 -6.52 3.09
C CYS A 54 -2.25 -5.59 2.65
N GLU A 55 -2.91 -5.88 1.54
CA GLU A 55 -3.97 -5.04 0.97
C GLU A 55 -5.00 -4.59 2.01
N ARG A 56 -5.53 -5.52 2.81
CA ARG A 56 -6.52 -5.20 3.84
C ARG A 56 -5.96 -4.25 4.92
N HIS A 57 -4.76 -4.53 5.44
CA HIS A 57 -4.15 -3.70 6.49
C HIS A 57 -3.62 -2.37 5.96
N ALA A 58 -3.25 -2.28 4.69
CA ALA A 58 -2.82 -1.04 4.06
C ALA A 58 -4.00 -0.05 3.92
N TRP A 59 -5.14 -0.51 3.39
CA TRP A 59 -6.35 0.30 3.34
C TRP A 59 -6.92 0.56 4.74
N GLY A 60 -6.78 -0.38 5.66
CA GLY A 60 -7.17 -0.21 7.06
C GLY A 60 -6.35 0.87 7.77
N PHE A 61 -5.03 0.88 7.56
CA PHE A 61 -4.12 1.90 8.06
C PHE A 61 -4.53 3.30 7.57
N ILE A 62 -4.78 3.46 6.26
CA ILE A 62 -5.20 4.75 5.70
C ILE A 62 -6.54 5.18 6.26
N SER A 63 -7.51 4.26 6.37
CA SER A 63 -8.84 4.57 6.91
C SER A 63 -8.76 5.04 8.36
N VAL A 64 -8.00 4.32 9.19
CA VAL A 64 -7.81 4.67 10.59
C VAL A 64 -7.10 6.02 10.71
N GLU A 65 -6.02 6.27 9.97
CA GLU A 65 -5.35 7.57 10.04
C GLU A 65 -6.25 8.70 9.55
N ALA A 66 -6.97 8.52 8.43
CA ALA A 66 -7.93 9.50 7.92
C ALA A 66 -9.00 9.83 8.96
N ALA A 67 -9.60 8.82 9.59
CA ALA A 67 -10.64 9.02 10.60
C ALA A 67 -10.12 9.72 11.86
N PHE A 68 -8.93 9.36 12.35
CA PHE A 68 -8.37 9.96 13.56
C PHE A 68 -7.70 11.31 13.36
N ARG A 69 -7.33 11.66 12.13
CA ARG A 69 -6.60 12.89 11.80
C ARG A 69 -7.36 13.80 10.82
N GLU A 70 -8.66 13.59 10.64
CA GLU A 70 -9.53 14.43 9.79
C GLU A 70 -8.96 14.57 8.36
N GLY A 71 -8.60 13.43 7.76
CA GLY A 71 -8.04 13.37 6.41
C GLY A 71 -6.55 13.71 6.30
N TYR A 72 -5.87 14.09 7.39
CA TYR A 72 -4.44 14.36 7.39
C TYR A 72 -3.61 13.05 7.38
N LEU A 73 -3.07 12.69 6.21
CA LEU A 73 -2.43 11.39 5.92
C LEU A 73 -0.90 11.46 5.75
N HIS A 74 -0.21 12.13 6.66
CA HIS A 74 1.24 12.31 6.59
C HIS A 74 2.01 10.98 6.73
N GLY A 75 1.63 10.10 7.65
CA GLY A 75 2.31 8.81 7.86
C GLY A 75 2.30 7.93 6.60
N PRO A 76 1.14 7.71 5.96
CA PRO A 76 1.01 7.01 4.70
C PRO A 76 1.78 7.70 3.58
N ALA A 77 1.69 9.03 3.47
CA ALA A 77 2.40 9.76 2.42
C ALA A 77 3.92 9.50 2.47
N VAL A 78 4.53 9.61 3.65
CA VAL A 78 5.97 9.35 3.85
C VAL A 78 6.35 7.88 3.66
N LEU A 79 5.47 6.94 4.02
CA LEU A 79 5.71 5.52 3.75
C LEU A 79 5.67 5.21 2.26
N TYR A 80 4.62 5.65 1.57
CA TYR A 80 4.42 5.31 0.17
C TYR A 80 5.31 6.13 -0.78
N GLU A 81 5.76 7.32 -0.40
CA GLU A 81 6.84 8.02 -1.12
C GLU A 81 8.11 7.16 -1.19
N ASP A 82 8.58 6.62 -0.06
CA ASP A 82 9.77 5.76 -0.01
C ASP A 82 9.58 4.47 -0.83
N LEU A 83 8.42 3.82 -0.70
CA LEU A 83 8.10 2.63 -1.48
C LEU A 83 8.03 2.91 -2.99
N MET A 84 7.50 4.06 -3.40
CA MET A 84 7.42 4.43 -4.82
C MET A 84 8.78 4.84 -5.39
N ASN A 85 9.64 5.48 -4.61
CA ASN A 85 11.03 5.70 -5.01
C ASN A 85 11.78 4.38 -5.21
N ARG A 86 11.55 3.39 -4.35
CA ARG A 86 12.07 2.04 -4.54
C ARG A 86 11.49 1.36 -5.79
N ALA A 87 10.20 1.51 -6.05
CA ALA A 87 9.55 0.98 -7.26
C ALA A 87 10.21 1.56 -8.51
N ARG A 88 10.36 2.89 -8.56
CA ARG A 88 11.03 3.62 -9.65
C ARG A 88 12.43 3.08 -9.89
N ALA A 89 13.24 2.93 -8.83
CA ALA A 89 14.59 2.37 -8.94
C ALA A 89 14.62 0.94 -9.49
N ALA A 90 13.57 0.13 -9.23
CA ALA A 90 13.47 -1.23 -9.76
C ALA A 90 13.25 -1.28 -11.28
N PHE A 91 12.71 -0.23 -11.89
CA PHE A 91 12.52 -0.13 -13.34
C PHE A 91 13.71 0.48 -14.09
N LEU A 92 14.63 1.16 -13.40
CA LEU A 92 15.85 1.73 -13.99
C LEU A 92 16.93 0.67 -14.34
N VAL A 93 16.68 -0.60 -14.06
CA VAL A 93 17.63 -1.69 -14.34
C VAL A 93 17.84 -1.79 -15.86
N ARG A 94 19.09 -1.81 -16.34
CA ARG A 94 19.45 -1.95 -17.77
C ARG A 94 20.21 -3.24 -18.04
N GLY A 95 20.11 -3.75 -19.28
CA GLY A 95 20.87 -4.91 -19.78
C GLY A 95 20.11 -6.24 -19.77
N PRO A 96 20.79 -7.38 -19.97
CA PRO A 96 20.16 -8.70 -20.13
C PRO A 96 19.19 -9.07 -18.99
N ALA A 97 18.10 -9.76 -19.32
CA ALA A 97 17.09 -10.20 -18.36
C ALA A 97 16.54 -9.06 -17.46
N GLN A 98 16.40 -7.85 -18.02
CA GLN A 98 15.85 -6.67 -17.34
C GLN A 98 14.54 -7.00 -16.62
N SER A 99 13.55 -7.57 -17.32
CA SER A 99 12.23 -7.85 -16.75
C SER A 99 12.30 -8.78 -15.53
N ARG A 100 13.17 -9.80 -15.57
CA ARG A 100 13.39 -10.71 -14.44
C ARG A 100 14.06 -10.02 -13.25
N ARG A 101 14.99 -9.10 -13.49
CA ARG A 101 15.66 -8.31 -12.44
C ARG A 101 14.72 -7.29 -11.81
N SER A 102 13.95 -6.56 -12.61
CA SER A 102 12.89 -5.65 -12.14
C SER A 102 11.88 -6.42 -11.29
N MET A 103 11.38 -7.57 -11.76
CA MET A 103 10.50 -8.46 -10.99
C MET A 103 11.11 -8.86 -9.64
N ARG A 104 12.39 -9.22 -9.60
CA ARG A 104 13.09 -9.57 -8.35
C ARG A 104 13.12 -8.39 -7.37
N ASN A 105 13.33 -7.19 -7.88
CA ASN A 105 13.47 -5.98 -7.08
C ASN A 105 12.12 -5.51 -6.49
N ILE A 106 11.02 -5.70 -7.21
CA ILE A 106 9.66 -5.37 -6.75
C ILE A 106 8.99 -6.46 -5.90
N ARG A 107 9.62 -7.64 -5.76
CA ARG A 107 9.09 -8.72 -4.91
C ARG A 107 9.17 -8.35 -3.43
N ALA A 108 8.15 -8.76 -2.67
CA ALA A 108 8.17 -8.68 -1.21
C ALA A 108 9.24 -9.62 -0.64
N LYS A 109 9.92 -9.14 0.40
CA LYS A 109 10.99 -9.86 1.13
C LYS A 109 10.59 -10.20 2.56
N GLY A 110 9.44 -9.72 3.02
CA GLY A 110 8.88 -9.97 4.34
C GLY A 110 7.35 -10.07 4.30
N PRO A 111 6.74 -10.56 5.39
CA PRO A 111 5.29 -10.59 5.55
C PRO A 111 4.73 -9.17 5.79
N CYS A 112 3.42 -9.07 5.93
CA CYS A 112 2.79 -7.88 6.47
C CYS A 112 3.07 -7.77 7.98
N LEU A 113 3.45 -6.58 8.44
CA LEU A 113 3.71 -6.25 9.85
C LEU A 113 2.59 -6.74 10.79
N MET A 114 1.34 -6.38 10.50
CA MET A 114 0.20 -6.75 11.34
C MET A 114 -0.08 -8.25 11.31
N CYS A 115 0.03 -8.90 10.14
CA CYS A 115 -0.14 -10.35 10.03
C CYS A 115 0.96 -11.12 10.78
N GLU A 116 2.20 -10.65 10.75
CA GLU A 116 3.32 -11.27 11.48
C GLU A 116 3.12 -11.17 13.00
N MET A 117 2.42 -10.13 13.45
CA MET A 117 2.01 -9.93 14.85
C MET A 117 0.64 -10.53 15.17
N GLU A 118 0.07 -11.36 14.29
CA GLU A 118 -1.22 -12.05 14.48
C GLU A 118 -2.44 -11.11 14.66
N TYR A 119 -2.35 -9.88 14.13
CA TYR A 119 -3.51 -8.99 14.03
C TYR A 119 -4.34 -9.32 12.78
N GLY A 120 -5.59 -9.73 13.01
CA GLY A 120 -6.58 -10.08 12.00
C GLY A 120 -8.01 -9.71 12.42
N SER A 121 -8.99 -10.19 11.66
CA SER A 121 -10.42 -9.84 11.80
C SER A 121 -11.03 -10.20 13.16
N LYS A 122 -10.40 -11.10 13.92
CA LYS A 122 -10.86 -11.56 15.24
C LYS A 122 -10.00 -11.09 16.40
N SER A 123 -8.98 -10.28 16.15
CA SER A 123 -8.07 -9.83 17.19
C SER A 123 -8.79 -8.93 18.19
N LYS A 124 -8.58 -9.21 19.48
CA LYS A 124 -9.10 -8.39 20.58
C LYS A 124 -8.12 -7.26 20.88
N GLY A 125 -8.62 -6.14 21.37
CA GLY A 125 -7.82 -4.97 21.73
C GLY A 125 -8.42 -4.26 22.94
N SER A 126 -7.55 -3.70 23.78
CA SER A 126 -7.94 -2.88 24.93
C SER A 126 -8.05 -1.42 24.52
N ILE A 127 -9.08 -1.11 23.73
CA ILE A 127 -9.35 0.25 23.25
C ILE A 127 -10.83 0.60 23.51
N GLU A 128 -11.07 1.88 23.81
CA GLU A 128 -12.41 2.40 24.09
C GLU A 128 -13.37 2.15 22.91
N PRO A 129 -14.64 1.75 23.16
CA PRO A 129 -15.61 1.46 22.10
C PRO A 129 -15.81 2.62 21.11
N GLU A 130 -15.80 3.86 21.58
CA GLU A 130 -15.92 5.05 20.74
C GLU A 130 -14.77 5.17 19.73
N ARG A 131 -13.54 4.85 20.14
CA ARG A 131 -12.38 4.83 19.25
C ARG A 131 -12.45 3.67 18.26
N VAL A 132 -13.01 2.53 18.65
CA VAL A 132 -13.30 1.44 17.71
C VAL A 132 -14.28 1.91 16.64
N GLN A 133 -15.34 2.61 17.05
CA GLN A 133 -16.32 3.14 16.10
C GLN A 133 -15.68 4.15 15.15
N LYS A 134 -14.90 5.09 15.68
CA LYS A 134 -14.16 6.07 14.88
C LYS A 134 -13.17 5.41 13.92
N GLY A 135 -12.41 4.42 14.36
CA GLY A 135 -11.47 3.69 13.50
C GLY A 135 -12.11 2.82 12.43
N ARG A 136 -13.43 2.58 12.50
CA ARG A 136 -14.23 1.92 11.45
C ARG A 136 -14.90 2.90 10.50
N ASP A 137 -14.85 4.19 10.80
CA ASP A 137 -15.42 5.21 9.93
C ASP A 137 -14.59 5.32 8.65
N LEU A 138 -15.26 5.09 7.51
CA LEU A 138 -14.65 5.13 6.19
C LEU A 138 -14.91 6.46 5.47
N SER A 139 -15.68 7.37 6.07
CA SER A 139 -16.20 8.58 5.42
C SER A 139 -15.07 9.45 4.86
N GLU A 140 -14.01 9.66 5.62
CA GLU A 140 -12.85 10.47 5.19
C GLU A 140 -12.08 9.81 4.03
N LEU A 141 -11.87 8.49 4.08
CA LEU A 141 -11.23 7.77 2.97
C LEU A 141 -12.11 7.80 1.72
N GLN A 142 -13.41 7.59 1.86
CA GLN A 142 -14.35 7.65 0.74
C GLN A 142 -14.43 9.05 0.15
N ALA A 143 -14.46 10.10 0.98
CA ALA A 143 -14.44 11.49 0.54
C ALA A 143 -13.18 11.80 -0.25
N LEU A 144 -12.00 11.44 0.26
CA LEU A 144 -10.72 11.58 -0.44
C LEU A 144 -10.73 10.82 -1.77
N ALA A 145 -11.16 9.56 -1.76
CA ALA A 145 -11.19 8.73 -2.96
C ALA A 145 -12.14 9.28 -4.04
N ARG A 146 -13.33 9.77 -3.67
CA ARG A 146 -14.25 10.42 -4.61
C ARG A 146 -13.67 11.71 -5.17
N LYS A 147 -13.13 12.58 -4.31
CA LYS A 147 -12.50 13.84 -4.71
C LYS A 147 -11.39 13.64 -5.73
N THR A 148 -10.62 12.57 -5.58
CA THR A 148 -9.40 12.30 -6.37
C THR A 148 -9.60 11.26 -7.49
N ALA A 149 -10.82 10.74 -7.68
CA ALA A 149 -11.15 9.67 -8.62
C ALA A 149 -10.61 9.86 -10.05
N PRO A 150 -10.73 11.05 -10.68
CA PRO A 150 -10.25 11.26 -12.05
C PRO A 150 -8.75 10.96 -12.26
N TYR A 151 -7.96 11.01 -11.18
CA TYR A 151 -6.51 10.84 -11.24
C TYR A 151 -6.06 9.43 -10.86
N TRP A 152 -6.65 8.79 -9.85
CA TRP A 152 -6.22 7.45 -9.45
C TRP A 152 -6.88 6.32 -10.25
N GLU A 153 -8.04 6.54 -10.87
CA GLU A 153 -8.72 5.51 -11.67
C GLU A 153 -7.85 5.00 -12.82
N ARG A 154 -7.03 5.89 -13.42
CA ARG A 154 -6.08 5.54 -14.48
C ARG A 154 -4.98 4.55 -14.02
N ALA A 155 -4.73 4.44 -12.71
CA ALA A 155 -3.74 3.55 -12.12
C ALA A 155 -4.33 2.19 -11.69
N VAL A 156 -5.65 2.03 -11.74
CA VAL A 156 -6.34 0.84 -11.24
C VAL A 156 -5.92 -0.41 -12.01
N CYS A 157 -5.54 -1.44 -11.27
CA CYS A 157 -5.18 -2.72 -11.87
C CYS A 157 -6.39 -3.42 -12.48
N GLY A 158 -6.34 -3.71 -13.79
CA GLY A 158 -7.44 -4.40 -14.49
C GLY A 158 -7.77 -5.77 -13.90
N ARG A 159 -6.77 -6.54 -13.46
CA ARG A 159 -6.98 -7.83 -12.77
C ARG A 159 -7.63 -7.70 -11.38
N CYS A 160 -7.42 -6.58 -10.68
CA CYS A 160 -8.12 -6.33 -9.42
C CYS A 160 -9.56 -5.86 -9.67
N ALA A 161 -9.77 -5.03 -10.69
CA ALA A 161 -11.08 -4.52 -11.08
C ALA A 161 -11.95 -5.55 -11.82
N GLY A 162 -11.35 -6.57 -12.42
CA GLY A 162 -12.04 -7.54 -13.26
C GLY A 162 -12.36 -7.02 -14.66
N ASN A 163 -11.48 -6.17 -15.22
CA ASN A 163 -11.64 -5.61 -16.57
C ASN A 163 -10.35 -5.73 -17.41
N ASP A 164 -10.42 -5.29 -18.66
CA ASP A 164 -9.34 -5.42 -19.65
C ASP A 164 -8.26 -4.33 -19.58
N SER A 165 -8.30 -3.45 -18.56
CA SER A 165 -7.25 -2.44 -18.38
C SER A 165 -5.87 -3.10 -18.37
N PRO A 166 -4.89 -2.60 -19.14
CA PRO A 166 -3.54 -3.18 -19.16
C PRO A 166 -2.78 -2.91 -17.86
N GLN A 167 -3.27 -2.02 -17.00
CA GLN A 167 -2.58 -1.64 -15.79
C GLN A 167 -2.49 -2.78 -14.77
N ARG A 168 -1.36 -2.84 -14.07
CA ARG A 168 -1.07 -3.89 -13.10
C ARG A 168 -0.57 -3.29 -11.79
N CYS A 169 -1.17 -3.71 -10.68
CA CYS A 169 -0.55 -3.55 -9.38
C CYS A 169 0.69 -4.44 -9.31
N ARG A 170 1.60 -4.15 -8.38
CA ARG A 170 2.87 -4.85 -8.18
C ARG A 170 2.72 -6.38 -8.15
N ARG A 171 1.75 -6.92 -7.42
CA ARG A 171 1.51 -8.37 -7.29
C ARG A 171 1.14 -8.99 -8.64
N HIS A 172 0.23 -8.37 -9.37
CA HIS A 172 -0.19 -8.87 -10.69
C HIS A 172 0.87 -8.67 -11.76
N LEU A 173 1.65 -7.58 -11.69
CA LEU A 173 2.78 -7.36 -12.60
C LEU A 173 3.85 -8.45 -12.43
N ILE A 174 4.18 -8.82 -11.19
CA ILE A 174 5.10 -9.94 -10.92
C ILE A 174 4.56 -11.25 -11.52
N ALA A 175 3.27 -11.53 -11.33
CA ALA A 175 2.63 -12.72 -11.86
C ALA A 175 2.69 -12.76 -13.40
N ASP A 176 2.38 -11.65 -14.05
CA ASP A 176 2.31 -11.56 -15.50
C ASP A 176 3.71 -11.60 -16.14
N ILE A 177 4.72 -10.96 -15.55
CA ILE A 177 6.13 -11.11 -15.95
C ILE A 177 6.57 -12.58 -15.81
N SER A 178 6.20 -13.25 -14.70
CA SER A 178 6.60 -14.64 -14.47
C SER A 178 6.02 -15.63 -15.47
N ARG A 179 4.89 -15.27 -16.11
CA ARG A 179 4.20 -16.04 -17.15
C ARG A 179 4.59 -15.63 -18.57
N GLY A 180 5.45 -14.62 -18.73
CA GLY A 180 5.81 -14.08 -20.04
C GLY A 180 4.69 -13.31 -20.74
N VAL A 181 3.64 -12.91 -20.00
CA VAL A 181 2.51 -12.13 -20.55
C VAL A 181 2.93 -10.70 -20.88
N ILE A 182 3.84 -10.14 -20.08
CA ILE A 182 4.35 -8.77 -20.24
C ILE A 182 5.82 -8.84 -20.61
N SER A 183 6.13 -8.36 -21.82
CA SER A 183 7.49 -8.22 -22.35
C SER A 183 8.01 -6.79 -22.21
N ASP A 184 7.17 -5.79 -22.48
CA ASP A 184 7.48 -4.36 -22.33
C ASP A 184 7.04 -3.84 -20.95
N LEU A 185 8.00 -3.30 -20.20
CA LEU A 185 7.76 -2.69 -18.89
C LEU A 185 7.61 -1.16 -18.94
N SER A 186 7.80 -0.54 -20.11
CA SER A 186 7.81 0.92 -20.26
C SER A 186 6.52 1.58 -19.77
N PRO A 187 5.31 1.06 -20.10
CA PRO A 187 4.06 1.65 -19.58
C PRO A 187 3.95 1.58 -18.06
N HIS A 188 4.40 0.47 -17.46
CA HIS A 188 4.40 0.30 -16.00
C HIS A 188 5.45 1.16 -15.31
N ALA A 189 6.61 1.33 -15.92
CA ALA A 189 7.65 2.23 -15.43
C ALA A 189 7.18 3.68 -15.46
N ALA A 190 6.52 4.11 -16.54
CA ALA A 190 5.94 5.45 -16.67
C ALA A 190 4.87 5.72 -15.60
N LEU A 191 3.94 4.77 -15.38
CA LEU A 191 2.95 4.88 -14.31
C LEU A 191 3.61 5.01 -12.92
N VAL A 192 4.62 4.20 -12.65
CA VAL A 192 5.34 4.23 -11.37
C VAL A 192 6.10 5.54 -11.16
N ASP A 193 6.72 6.08 -12.22
CA ASP A 193 7.40 7.37 -12.18
C ASP A 193 6.42 8.52 -11.92
N ASP A 194 5.27 8.50 -12.59
CA ASP A 194 4.18 9.46 -12.41
C ASP A 194 3.65 9.47 -10.97
N ILE A 195 3.28 8.29 -10.44
CA ILE A 195 2.85 8.16 -9.04
C ILE A 195 3.95 8.64 -8.09
N ALA A 196 5.22 8.27 -8.33
CA ALA A 196 6.35 8.65 -7.48
C ALA A 196 6.59 10.17 -7.45
N LYS A 197 6.41 10.85 -8.59
CA LYS A 197 6.51 12.31 -8.69
C LYS A 197 5.43 12.99 -7.85
N HIS A 198 4.18 12.59 -8.00
CA HIS A 198 3.05 13.23 -7.34
C HIS A 198 2.99 12.93 -5.84
N ILE A 199 3.29 11.69 -5.41
CA ILE A 199 3.33 11.35 -3.98
C ILE A 199 4.44 12.11 -3.24
N LYS A 200 5.55 12.42 -3.91
CA LYS A 200 6.62 13.25 -3.34
C LYS A 200 6.15 14.68 -3.08
N ILE A 201 5.34 15.26 -3.98
CA ILE A 201 4.78 16.60 -3.79
C ILE A 201 3.79 16.57 -2.62
N TYR A 202 2.92 15.56 -2.56
CA TYR A 202 1.97 15.40 -1.46
C TYR A 202 2.68 15.21 -0.11
N ALA A 203 3.67 14.32 -0.02
CA ALA A 203 4.46 14.12 1.19
C ALA A 203 5.16 15.41 1.64
N ARG A 204 5.73 16.17 0.70
CA ARG A 204 6.37 17.46 0.99
C ARG A 204 5.41 18.52 1.52
N SER A 205 4.13 18.50 1.14
CA SER A 205 3.16 19.48 1.64
C SER A 205 2.90 19.43 3.14
N PHE A 206 3.32 18.35 3.81
CA PHE A 206 3.28 18.22 5.26
C PHE A 206 4.48 18.88 5.95
N CYS A 207 5.51 19.29 5.20
CA CYS A 207 6.66 20.02 5.73
C CYS A 207 6.35 21.50 5.90
N HIS A 208 6.97 22.11 6.93
CA HIS A 208 6.89 23.54 7.16
C HIS A 208 7.30 24.34 5.91
N GLY A 209 6.50 25.34 5.54
CA GLY A 209 6.72 26.19 4.36
C GLY A 209 6.18 25.62 3.03
N TYR A 210 5.60 24.42 3.03
CA TYR A 210 5.00 23.79 1.83
C TYR A 210 3.52 23.44 2.00
N HIS A 211 2.89 23.90 3.07
CA HIS A 211 1.48 23.64 3.32
C HIS A 211 0.60 24.21 2.21
N GLY A 212 -0.29 23.38 1.66
CA GLY A 212 -1.23 23.78 0.60
C GLY A 212 -0.62 23.85 -0.80
N THR A 213 0.63 23.41 -1.01
CA THR A 213 1.25 23.40 -2.35
C THR A 213 0.82 22.22 -3.21
N GLN A 214 0.21 21.20 -2.61
CA GLN A 214 -0.27 20.00 -3.30
C GLN A 214 -1.55 20.29 -4.10
N THR A 215 -1.69 19.62 -5.23
CA THR A 215 -2.90 19.57 -6.04
C THR A 215 -3.75 18.35 -5.71
N VAL A 216 -4.97 18.29 -6.26
CA VAL A 216 -5.84 17.10 -6.14
C VAL A 216 -5.19 15.86 -6.79
N GLU A 217 -4.40 16.04 -7.85
CA GLU A 217 -3.63 14.96 -8.47
C GLU A 217 -2.54 14.43 -7.54
N ASP A 218 -1.88 15.32 -6.80
CA ASP A 218 -0.88 14.93 -5.79
C ASP A 218 -1.49 14.12 -4.65
N GLU A 219 -2.67 14.54 -4.17
CA GLU A 219 -3.44 13.76 -3.17
C GLU A 219 -3.82 12.37 -3.71
N ALA A 220 -4.24 12.28 -4.98
CA ALA A 220 -4.61 11.02 -5.64
C ALA A 220 -3.45 10.02 -5.72
N ALA A 221 -2.21 10.52 -5.74
CA ALA A 221 -1.03 9.67 -5.82
C ALA A 221 -0.85 8.79 -4.59
N LEU A 222 -1.38 9.17 -3.42
CA LEU A 222 -1.37 8.29 -2.24
C LEU A 222 -2.23 7.05 -2.50
N ILE A 223 -3.47 7.23 -2.97
CA ILE A 223 -4.37 6.12 -3.32
C ILE A 223 -3.72 5.24 -4.39
N SER A 224 -3.14 5.86 -5.41
CA SER A 224 -2.46 5.15 -6.50
C SER A 224 -1.25 4.33 -6.02
N ALA A 225 -0.43 4.91 -5.14
CA ALA A 225 0.74 4.24 -4.58
C ALA A 225 0.35 3.01 -3.74
N VAL A 226 -0.69 3.15 -2.92
CA VAL A 226 -1.21 2.07 -2.05
C VAL A 226 -1.79 0.95 -2.91
N GLY A 227 -2.65 1.32 -3.87
CA GLY A 227 -3.26 0.39 -4.80
C GLY A 227 -2.23 -0.37 -5.64
N TRP A 228 -1.20 0.33 -6.12
CA TRP A 228 -0.09 -0.29 -6.85
C TRP A 228 0.73 -1.22 -5.95
N CYS A 229 1.11 -0.80 -4.74
CA CYS A 229 1.94 -1.58 -3.84
C CYS A 229 1.25 -2.85 -3.31
N THR A 230 -0.04 -2.74 -2.97
CA THR A 230 -0.73 -3.73 -2.12
C THR A 230 -1.90 -4.42 -2.81
N GLY A 231 -2.64 -3.70 -3.66
CA GLY A 231 -3.82 -4.20 -4.38
C GLY A 231 -5.00 -3.21 -4.30
N TRP A 232 -5.98 -3.39 -5.20
CA TRP A 232 -7.10 -2.46 -5.36
C TRP A 232 -8.46 -3.03 -4.94
N LYS A 233 -8.61 -4.35 -4.77
CA LYS A 233 -9.89 -5.00 -4.47
C LYS A 233 -10.57 -4.43 -3.24
N THR A 234 -9.82 -4.15 -2.17
CA THR A 234 -10.39 -3.61 -0.93
C THR A 234 -10.94 -2.20 -1.14
N LEU A 235 -10.17 -1.28 -1.74
CA LEU A 235 -10.67 0.06 -2.07
C LEU A 235 -11.90 -0.02 -2.98
N LEU A 236 -11.82 -0.80 -4.06
CA LEU A 236 -12.93 -0.97 -5.00
C LEU A 236 -14.18 -1.57 -4.34
N SER A 237 -14.04 -2.33 -3.25
CA SER A 237 -15.19 -2.88 -2.51
C SER A 237 -15.89 -1.85 -1.62
N ILE A 238 -15.17 -0.85 -1.11
CA ILE A 238 -15.73 0.20 -0.23
C ILE A 238 -16.17 1.46 -0.99
N MET A 239 -15.89 1.52 -2.29
CA MET A 239 -16.27 2.62 -3.19
C MET A 239 -17.53 2.34 -4.01
N LYS A 240 -18.09 1.12 -3.89
CA LYS A 240 -19.40 0.76 -4.45
C LYS A 240 -20.51 1.29 -3.56
#